data_AF-A0A3N7EVT7-F1
#
_entry.id   AF-A0A3N7EVT7-F1
#
_cell.length_a   1.000
_cell.length_b   1.000
_cell.length_c   1.000
_cell.angle_alpha   90.00
_cell.angle_beta   90.00
_cell.angle_gamma   90.00
#
_symmetry.space_group_name_H-M   'P 1'
#
loop_
_entity.id
_entity.type
_entity.pdbx_description
1 polymer ?
#
loop_
_entity_poly.entity_id
_entity_poly.type
_entity_poly.pdbx_seq_one_letter_code
_entity_poly.pdbx_strand_id
1 'polypeptide(L)'
;MSPSSVYYRWKSFEEDGDRQEKPRRFGVTQMRGPQYTLLSQNMLQDVFETMGQFVDGLKFSGGSHSLMPKSSIKEVIDMAHKHDVYVSTGDWAEHLLRKDPSAPRSTEMVEDANLLIRMAQRCLEAGADYND
;
A
#
# COMPACT_ATOMS: atom_id res chain seq x y z
N MET A 1 15.12 27.42 33.12
CA MET A 1 14.03 27.43 32.11
C MET A 1 14.22 26.19 31.25
N SER A 2 13.40 25.15 31.47
CA SER A 2 13.37 23.95 30.64
C SER A 2 12.30 24.15 29.56
N PRO A 3 12.57 23.90 28.27
CA PRO A 3 11.55 24.07 27.24
C PRO A 3 10.48 23.01 27.43
N SER A 4 9.23 23.46 27.51
CA SER A 4 8.02 22.65 27.54
C SER A 4 7.92 21.85 26.24
N SER A 5 8.31 20.58 26.26
CA SER A 5 7.96 19.63 25.21
C SER A 5 6.47 19.36 25.30
N VAL A 6 5.72 19.80 24.30
CA VAL A 6 4.32 19.45 24.11
C VAL A 6 4.29 17.99 23.67
N TYR A 7 4.36 17.07 24.63
CA TYR A 7 4.13 15.66 24.39
C TYR A 7 2.63 15.43 24.21
N TYR A 8 2.25 14.85 23.07
CA TYR A 8 0.92 14.30 22.85
C TYR A 8 0.58 13.33 24.00
N ARG A 9 -0.31 13.75 24.89
CA ARG A 9 -0.67 13.13 26.19
C ARG A 9 -1.26 11.72 26.11
N TRP A 10 -1.30 11.09 24.94
CA TRP A 10 -2.05 9.85 24.71
C TRP A 10 -1.21 8.65 24.28
N LYS A 11 0.12 8.79 24.16
CA LYS A 11 1.02 7.65 24.06
C LYS A 11 2.28 7.90 24.89
N SER A 12 2.52 7.03 25.88
CA SER A 12 3.87 6.86 26.42
C SER A 12 4.68 6.16 25.33
N PHE A 13 5.86 6.70 25.01
CA PHE A 13 6.82 6.05 24.10
C PHE A 13 7.74 5.07 24.84
N GLU A 14 7.51 4.87 26.15
CA GLU A 14 8.27 3.94 26.95
C GLU A 14 7.67 2.53 26.86
N GLU A 15 8.54 1.60 26.48
CA GLU A 15 8.39 0.16 26.22
C GLU A 15 7.71 -0.22 24.90
N ASP A 16 8.55 -0.25 23.85
CA ASP A 16 8.39 -0.97 22.58
C ASP A 16 8.35 -2.52 22.78
N GLY A 17 7.80 -2.99 23.91
CA GLY A 17 7.88 -4.39 24.35
C GLY A 17 6.72 -5.29 23.89
N ASP A 18 5.58 -4.71 23.51
CA ASP A 18 4.38 -5.47 23.12
C ASP A 18 4.22 -5.64 21.60
N ARG A 19 5.03 -4.96 20.79
CA ARG A 19 4.91 -5.04 19.33
C ARG A 19 5.70 -6.24 18.81
N GLN A 20 4.98 -7.22 18.27
CA GLN A 20 5.57 -8.38 17.60
C GLN A 20 6.60 -7.94 16.53
N GLU A 21 7.67 -8.71 16.32
CA GLU A 21 8.53 -8.54 15.15
C GLU A 21 7.80 -8.86 13.84
N LYS A 22 8.33 -8.34 12.73
CA LYS A 22 7.83 -8.69 11.40
C LYS A 22 8.19 -10.14 11.02
N PRO A 23 7.37 -10.84 10.20
CA PRO A 23 6.06 -10.42 9.68
C PRO A 23 4.96 -10.53 10.74
N ARG A 24 4.14 -9.48 10.86
CA ARG A 24 3.09 -9.38 11.88
C ARG A 24 1.77 -9.97 11.39
N ARG A 25 1.05 -10.61 12.31
CA ARG A 25 -0.32 -11.12 12.05
C ARG A 25 -1.42 -10.22 12.62
N PHE A 26 -1.11 -9.43 13.64
CA PHE A 26 -2.05 -8.53 14.32
C PHE A 26 -1.40 -7.16 14.53
N GLY A 27 -2.23 -6.11 14.64
CA GLY A 27 -1.73 -4.74 14.79
C GLY A 27 -0.91 -4.25 13.59
N VAL A 28 -1.25 -4.74 12.39
CA VAL A 28 -0.57 -4.39 11.14
C VAL A 28 -0.82 -2.92 10.81
N THR A 29 0.25 -2.22 10.44
CA THR A 29 0.20 -0.83 10.01
C THR A 29 0.41 -0.77 8.50
N GLN A 30 -0.59 -0.26 7.78
CA GLN A 30 -0.54 -0.14 6.34
C GLN A 30 -0.47 1.34 5.93
N MET A 31 0.57 1.71 5.19
CA MET A 31 0.70 3.05 4.60
C MET A 31 0.08 3.10 3.19
N ARG A 32 -0.34 4.28 2.75
CA ARG A 32 -0.82 4.48 1.38
C ARG A 32 0.38 4.53 0.43
N GLY A 33 0.33 3.75 -0.64
CA GLY A 33 1.31 3.80 -1.72
C GLY A 33 1.20 5.07 -2.57
N PRO A 34 2.15 5.30 -3.50
CA PRO A 34 2.22 6.51 -4.31
C PRO A 34 0.99 6.78 -5.17
N GLN A 35 0.13 7.72 -4.78
CA GLN A 35 -1.12 7.95 -5.52
C GLN A 35 -0.96 8.87 -6.74
N TYR A 36 -0.10 9.88 -6.71
CA TYR A 36 0.00 10.86 -7.82
C TYR A 36 1.39 11.50 -7.88
N THR A 37 2.03 11.58 -6.73
CA THR A 37 3.42 11.94 -6.60
C THR A 37 4.27 10.79 -7.09
N LEU A 38 5.26 11.10 -7.93
CA LEU A 38 6.45 10.27 -8.08
C LEU A 38 7.10 10.20 -6.71
N LEU A 39 6.65 9.29 -5.83
CA LEU A 39 7.54 8.78 -4.80
C LEU A 39 8.68 8.17 -5.59
N SER A 40 9.76 8.94 -5.77
CA SER A 40 10.99 8.39 -6.28
C SER A 40 11.35 7.22 -5.38
N GLN A 41 11.93 6.18 -5.97
CA GLN A 41 12.40 5.01 -5.24
C GLN A 41 13.13 5.39 -3.94
N ASN A 42 13.89 6.49 -3.98
CA ASN A 42 14.61 7.06 -2.85
C ASN A 42 13.70 7.45 -1.67
N MET A 43 12.53 8.08 -1.91
CA MET A 43 11.63 8.46 -0.81
C MET A 43 11.02 7.24 -0.11
N LEU A 44 10.65 6.21 -0.87
CA LEU A 44 10.14 4.96 -0.30
C LEU A 44 11.22 4.25 0.51
N GLN A 45 12.45 4.22 -0.01
CA GLN A 45 13.60 3.69 0.69
C GLN A 45 13.87 4.45 2.00
N ASP A 46 13.91 5.78 1.99
CA ASP A 46 14.13 6.60 3.18
C ASP A 46 13.07 6.34 4.26
N VAL A 47 11.79 6.20 3.85
CA VAL A 47 10.70 5.83 4.75
C VAL A 47 10.92 4.45 5.34
N PHE A 48 11.31 3.46 4.55
CA PHE A 48 11.51 2.10 5.06
C PHE A 48 12.78 1.96 5.90
N GLU A 49 13.84 2.71 5.62
CA GLU A 49 15.05 2.73 6.43
C GLU A 49 14.82 3.46 7.77
N THR A 50 13.98 4.51 7.78
CA THR A 50 13.73 5.31 9.00
C THR A 50 12.59 4.75 9.85
N MET A 51 11.51 4.31 9.22
CA MET A 51 10.24 3.96 9.86
C MET A 51 9.77 2.54 9.53
N GLY A 52 10.54 1.77 8.75
CA GLY A 52 10.12 0.46 8.23
C GLY A 52 9.77 -0.57 9.29
N GLN A 53 10.38 -0.52 10.49
CA GLN A 53 10.00 -1.39 11.62
C GLN A 53 8.51 -1.28 11.95
N PHE A 54 7.89 -0.12 11.76
CA PHE A 54 6.49 0.16 12.08
C PHE A 54 5.54 0.06 10.89
N VAL A 55 6.04 -0.15 9.68
CA VAL A 55 5.24 -0.24 8.45
C VAL A 55 5.18 -1.70 8.01
N ASP A 56 4.02 -2.33 8.05
CA ASP A 56 3.86 -3.73 7.65
C ASP A 56 3.42 -3.88 6.18
N GLY A 57 2.66 -2.91 5.68
CA GLY A 57 2.13 -2.96 4.33
C GLY A 57 2.08 -1.62 3.60
N LEU A 58 2.07 -1.70 2.27
CA LEU A 58 1.91 -0.61 1.34
C LEU A 58 0.65 -0.85 0.50
N LYS A 59 -0.33 0.06 0.57
CA LYS A 59 -1.62 -0.08 -0.14
C LYS A 59 -1.66 0.74 -1.42
N PHE A 60 -1.68 0.06 -2.56
CA PHE A 60 -2.07 0.67 -3.83
C PHE A 60 -3.56 0.96 -3.81
N SER A 61 -3.93 2.23 -3.74
CA SER A 61 -5.31 2.66 -3.60
C SER A 61 -5.66 3.74 -4.62
N GLY A 62 -6.90 3.71 -5.09
CA GLY A 62 -7.41 4.70 -6.05
C GLY A 62 -7.00 4.45 -7.50
N GLY A 63 -6.27 3.36 -7.80
CA GLY A 63 -5.98 2.89 -9.16
C GLY A 63 -4.95 3.72 -9.94
N SER A 64 -4.49 4.84 -9.42
CA SER A 64 -3.59 5.76 -10.11
C SER A 64 -2.21 5.18 -10.43
N HIS A 65 -1.73 4.20 -9.65
CA HIS A 65 -0.52 3.40 -9.94
C HIS A 65 -0.56 2.75 -11.34
N SER A 66 -1.74 2.51 -11.90
CA SER A 66 -1.88 1.93 -13.24
C SER A 66 -1.41 2.86 -14.37
N LEU A 67 -1.40 4.17 -14.14
CA LEU A 67 -0.88 5.13 -15.10
C LEU A 67 0.66 5.11 -15.11
N MET A 68 1.28 4.49 -14.11
CA MET A 68 2.74 4.33 -14.05
C MET A 68 3.21 3.19 -14.97
N PRO A 69 4.45 3.26 -15.50
CA PRO A 69 5.06 2.14 -16.20
C PRO A 69 5.12 0.87 -15.35
N LYS A 70 5.00 -0.31 -15.96
CA LYS A 70 5.08 -1.60 -15.25
C LYS A 70 6.41 -1.77 -14.50
N SER A 71 7.51 -1.25 -15.06
CA SER A 71 8.82 -1.24 -14.41
C SER A 71 8.81 -0.44 -13.10
N SER A 72 8.21 0.75 -13.09
CA SER A 72 8.12 1.58 -11.89
C SER A 72 7.26 0.94 -10.80
N ILE A 73 6.16 0.28 -11.18
CA ILE A 73 5.35 -0.48 -10.22
C ILE A 73 6.19 -1.61 -9.61
N LYS A 74 6.95 -2.32 -10.45
CA LYS A 74 7.85 -3.38 -10.00
C LYS A 74 8.93 -2.87 -9.06
N GLU A 75 9.56 -1.74 -9.36
CA GLU A 75 10.57 -1.11 -8.48
C GLU A 75 10.01 -0.77 -7.10
N VAL A 76 8.77 -0.28 -7.03
CA VAL A 76 8.08 0.00 -5.76
C VAL A 76 7.82 -1.29 -4.97
N ILE A 77 7.35 -2.34 -5.64
CA ILE A 77 7.09 -3.65 -5.03
C ILE A 77 8.39 -4.27 -4.52
N ASP A 78 9.43 -4.31 -5.36
CA ASP A 78 10.73 -4.86 -5.02
C ASP A 78 11.36 -4.10 -3.82
N MET A 79 11.19 -2.77 -3.76
CA MET A 79 11.62 -1.97 -2.61
C MET A 79 10.84 -2.29 -1.34
N ALA A 80 9.51 -2.45 -1.41
CA ALA A 80 8.70 -2.83 -0.25
C ALA A 80 9.09 -4.21 0.28
N HIS A 81 9.20 -5.20 -0.59
CA HIS A 81 9.58 -6.57 -0.24
C HIS A 81 10.98 -6.66 0.37
N LYS A 82 11.93 -5.83 -0.09
CA LYS A 82 13.27 -5.74 0.52
C LYS A 82 13.25 -5.35 2.00
N HIS A 83 12.20 -4.67 2.46
CA HIS A 83 12.05 -4.19 3.84
C HIS A 83 10.95 -4.94 4.64
N ASP A 84 10.59 -6.15 4.21
CA ASP A 84 9.51 -6.97 4.79
C ASP A 84 8.20 -6.16 4.90
N VAL A 85 7.86 -5.44 3.82
CA VAL A 85 6.61 -4.70 3.66
C VAL A 85 5.80 -5.37 2.55
N TYR A 86 4.61 -5.88 2.86
CA TYR A 86 3.72 -6.45 1.84
C TYR A 86 3.07 -5.34 1.01
N VAL A 87 2.65 -5.63 -0.21
CA VAL A 87 1.96 -4.67 -1.08
C VAL A 87 0.55 -5.14 -1.39
N SER A 88 -0.47 -4.43 -0.90
CA SER A 88 -1.88 -4.77 -1.17
C SER A 88 -2.50 -3.87 -2.25
N THR A 89 -3.41 -4.45 -3.04
CA THR A 89 -4.29 -3.68 -3.95
C THR A 89 -5.59 -3.22 -3.28
N GLY A 90 -5.76 -3.54 -1.99
CA GLY A 90 -6.79 -2.98 -1.13
C GLY A 90 -8.23 -3.39 -1.39
N ASP A 91 -8.51 -4.71 -1.49
CA ASP A 91 -9.81 -5.39 -1.75
C ASP A 91 -10.61 -4.93 -2.97
N TRP A 92 -10.23 -3.82 -3.56
CA TRP A 92 -10.89 -3.22 -4.69
C TRP A 92 -10.71 -4.06 -5.96
N ALA A 93 -9.52 -4.66 -6.13
CA ALA A 93 -9.26 -5.63 -7.18
C ALA A 93 -10.26 -6.79 -7.10
N GLU A 94 -10.50 -7.31 -5.90
CA GLU A 94 -11.43 -8.41 -5.66
C GLU A 94 -12.89 -7.97 -5.90
N HIS A 95 -13.30 -6.80 -5.41
CA HIS A 95 -14.64 -6.26 -5.66
C HIS A 95 -14.96 -6.14 -7.15
N LEU A 96 -13.94 -5.83 -7.97
CA LEU A 96 -14.09 -5.73 -9.42
C LEU A 96 -14.05 -7.09 -10.13
N LEU A 97 -13.18 -8.00 -9.70
CA LEU A 97 -13.09 -9.35 -10.26
C LEU A 97 -14.32 -10.20 -9.92
N ARG A 98 -14.99 -9.96 -8.78
CA ARG A 98 -16.23 -10.64 -8.38
C ARG A 98 -17.48 -10.13 -9.10
N LYS A 99 -17.46 -8.96 -9.76
CA LYS A 99 -18.63 -8.46 -10.48
C LYS A 99 -18.86 -9.27 -11.75
N ASP A 100 -20.05 -9.84 -11.85
CA ASP A 100 -20.51 -10.59 -13.02
C ASP A 100 -20.39 -9.74 -14.30
N PRO A 101 -19.71 -10.24 -15.36
CA PRO A 101 -19.63 -9.56 -16.65
C PRO A 101 -21.00 -9.20 -17.26
N SER A 102 -22.06 -9.92 -16.88
CA SER A 102 -23.44 -9.79 -17.37
C SER A 102 -24.31 -8.80 -16.59
N ALA A 103 -23.85 -8.26 -15.46
CA ALA A 103 -24.59 -7.25 -14.72
C ALA A 103 -24.67 -5.93 -15.51
N PRO A 104 -25.85 -5.29 -15.61
CA PRO A 104 -26.00 -4.01 -16.29
C PRO A 104 -25.22 -2.93 -15.53
N ARG A 105 -24.05 -2.60 -16.06
CA ARG A 105 -23.21 -1.49 -15.63
C ARG A 105 -23.65 -0.26 -16.43
N SER A 106 -23.84 0.89 -15.77
CA SER A 106 -23.94 2.17 -16.47
C SER A 106 -22.70 2.31 -17.37
N THR A 107 -22.90 2.71 -18.63
CA THR A 107 -21.85 2.67 -19.66
C THR A 107 -20.59 3.46 -19.33
N GLU A 108 -20.69 4.50 -18.48
CA GLU A 108 -19.52 5.20 -17.92
C GLU A 108 -18.72 4.35 -16.90
N MET A 109 -19.38 3.52 -16.09
CA MET A 109 -18.69 2.62 -15.14
C MET A 109 -18.09 1.36 -15.78
N VAL A 110 -18.44 1.02 -17.03
CA VAL A 110 -17.93 -0.19 -17.72
C VAL A 110 -16.48 -0.02 -18.14
N GLU A 111 -16.15 1.11 -18.75
CA GLU A 111 -14.78 1.43 -19.17
C GLU A 111 -13.88 1.60 -17.97
N ASP A 112 -14.37 2.29 -16.93
CA ASP A 112 -13.71 2.38 -15.65
C ASP A 112 -13.50 0.97 -15.08
N ALA A 113 -14.52 0.16 -14.87
CA ALA A 113 -14.35 -1.20 -14.31
C ALA A 113 -13.35 -2.08 -15.09
N ASN A 114 -13.34 -2.01 -16.43
CA ASN A 114 -12.39 -2.78 -17.24
C ASN A 114 -10.96 -2.24 -17.15
N LEU A 115 -10.81 -0.91 -17.16
CA LEU A 115 -9.53 -0.27 -16.91
C LEU A 115 -9.01 -0.71 -15.54
N LEU A 116 -9.86 -0.58 -14.52
CA LEU A 116 -9.63 -0.93 -13.13
C LEU A 116 -9.27 -2.43 -12.95
N ILE A 117 -9.89 -3.36 -13.69
CA ILE A 117 -9.50 -4.79 -13.73
C ILE A 117 -8.09 -4.96 -14.31
N ARG A 118 -7.77 -4.28 -15.41
CA ARG A 118 -6.41 -4.30 -15.97
C ARG A 118 -5.41 -3.68 -14.99
N MET A 119 -5.82 -2.69 -14.18
CA MET A 119 -4.98 -2.09 -13.13
C MET A 119 -4.60 -3.13 -12.08
N ALA A 120 -5.58 -3.88 -11.57
CA ALA A 120 -5.37 -4.95 -10.61
C ALA A 120 -4.43 -6.03 -11.18
N GLN A 121 -4.71 -6.51 -12.39
CA GLN A 121 -3.88 -7.52 -13.06
C GLN A 121 -2.43 -7.07 -13.20
N ARG A 122 -2.17 -5.83 -13.61
CA ARG A 122 -0.79 -5.32 -13.74
C ARG A 122 -0.03 -5.28 -12.42
N CYS A 123 -0.70 -4.94 -11.32
CA CYS A 123 -0.07 -4.94 -9.99
C CYS A 123 0.25 -6.37 -9.54
N LEU A 124 -0.69 -7.31 -9.74
CA LEU A 124 -0.50 -8.73 -9.44
C LEU A 124 0.62 -9.34 -10.29
N GLU A 125 0.67 -9.06 -11.58
CA GLU A 125 1.76 -9.46 -12.48
C GLU A 125 3.12 -8.87 -12.10
N ALA A 126 3.14 -7.73 -11.42
CA ALA A 126 4.36 -7.10 -10.93
C ALA A 126 4.81 -7.68 -9.57
N GLY A 127 3.99 -8.54 -8.94
CA GLY A 127 4.31 -9.23 -7.69
C GLY A 127 3.61 -8.66 -6.46
N ALA A 128 2.56 -7.84 -6.60
CA ALA A 128 1.79 -7.38 -5.45
C ALA A 128 1.16 -8.58 -4.71
N ASP A 129 1.16 -8.50 -3.38
CA ASP A 129 0.65 -9.55 -2.51
C ASP A 129 -0.88 -9.61 -2.57
N TYR A 130 -1.38 -10.85 -2.65
CA TYR A 130 -2.80 -11.14 -2.45
C TYR A 130 -3.06 -11.29 -0.95
N ASN A 131 -4.26 -10.86 -0.50
CA ASN A 131 -4.78 -10.87 0.88
C ASN A 131 -4.62 -9.54 1.64
N ASP A 132 -5.75 -8.85 1.88
CA ASP A 132 -6.08 -8.43 3.25
C ASP A 132 -6.78 -9.63 3.93
#